data_AF-A0AAV6LB55-F1
#
_entry.id   AF-A0AAV6LB55-F1
#
_cell.length_a   1.000
_cell.length_b   1.000
_cell.length_c   1.000
_cell.angle_alpha   90.00
_cell.angle_beta   90.00
_cell.angle_gamma   90.00
#
_symmetry.space_group_name_H-M   'P 1'
#
loop_
_entity.id
_entity.type
_entity.pdbx_description
1 polymer ?
#
loop_
_entity_poly.entity_id
_entity_poly.type
_entity_poly.pdbx_seq_one_letter_code
_entity_poly.pdbx_strand_id
1 'polypeptide(L)'
;MQHKYCVEAVDRTLRDIRDNPKPFGGITVVLGGDFRQILPVVPKGVREEIVNASLRRFDLWDDICVLTLNLNMRLNTTDPANAAFADILMEVGTNPQEVVQLPSTIGLRSRSLEAQKDQ
;
A
#
# COMPACT_ATOMS: atom_id res chain seq x y z
N MET A 1 -2.69 -2.85 -3.12
CA MET A 1 -2.76 -4.29 -2.80
C MET A 1 -3.17 -5.11 -4.01
N GLN A 2 -2.24 -5.45 -4.90
CA GLN A 2 -2.55 -6.41 -5.96
C GLN A 2 -1.39 -7.40 -6.10
N HIS A 3 -1.71 -8.67 -6.33
CA HIS A 3 -0.71 -9.70 -6.57
C HIS A 3 -0.07 -9.46 -7.95
N LYS A 4 1.25 -9.63 -8.08
CA LYS A 4 1.98 -9.37 -9.33
C LYS A 4 1.40 -10.12 -10.54
N TYR A 5 0.98 -11.36 -10.36
CA TYR A 5 0.33 -12.18 -11.38
C TYR A 5 -0.93 -11.56 -12.00
N CYS A 6 -1.67 -10.72 -11.27
CA CYS A 6 -2.79 -10.01 -11.88
C CYS A 6 -2.32 -8.96 -12.90
N VAL A 7 -1.21 -8.28 -12.62
CA VAL A 7 -0.61 -7.31 -13.56
C VAL A 7 0.06 -8.03 -14.72
N GLU A 8 0.74 -9.15 -14.45
CA GLU A 8 1.35 -10.01 -15.47
C GLU A 8 0.30 -10.63 -16.41
N ALA A 9 -0.84 -11.07 -15.87
CA ALA A 9 -1.94 -11.58 -16.68
C ALA A 9 -2.47 -10.50 -17.64
N VAL A 10 -2.62 -9.26 -17.17
CA VAL A 10 -3.01 -8.13 -18.01
C VAL A 10 -1.96 -7.84 -19.08
N ASP A 11 -0.68 -7.79 -18.71
CA ASP A 11 0.43 -7.59 -19.66
C ASP A 11 0.41 -8.65 -20.77
N ARG A 12 0.41 -9.95 -20.40
CA ARG A 12 0.34 -11.06 -21.34
C ARG A 12 -0.88 -10.99 -22.24
N THR A 13 -2.06 -10.78 -21.65
CA THR A 13 -3.32 -10.69 -22.40
C THR A 13 -3.28 -9.56 -23.43
N LEU A 14 -2.72 -8.40 -23.08
CA LEU A 14 -2.63 -7.27 -24.00
C LEU A 14 -1.58 -7.48 -25.09
N ARG A 15 -0.47 -8.19 -24.81
CA ARG A 15 0.49 -8.59 -25.84
C ARG A 15 -0.14 -9.54 -26.85
N ASP A 16 -0.88 -10.53 -26.37
CA ASP A 16 -1.54 -11.53 -27.21
C ASP A 16 -2.63 -10.91 -28.08
N ILE A 17 -3.53 -10.10 -27.49
CA ILE A 17 -4.62 -9.45 -28.23
C ILE A 17 -4.10 -8.48 -29.30
N ARG A 18 -2.98 -7.81 -29.04
CA ARG A 18 -2.41 -6.80 -29.94
C ARG A 18 -1.37 -7.34 -30.90
N ASP A 19 -1.00 -8.62 -30.78
CA ASP A 19 0.14 -9.22 -31.49
C ASP A 19 1.39 -8.33 -31.42
N ASN A 20 1.70 -7.84 -30.20
CA ASN A 20 2.79 -6.89 -29.98
C ASN A 20 3.60 -7.30 -28.74
N PRO A 21 4.90 -7.62 -28.89
CA PRO A 21 5.71 -8.11 -27.78
C PRO A 21 6.11 -7.04 -26.76
N LYS A 22 5.85 -5.75 -27.05
CA LYS A 22 6.12 -4.65 -26.10
C LYS A 22 5.30 -4.81 -24.82
N PRO A 23 5.79 -4.34 -23.66
CA PRO A 23 5.01 -4.29 -22.42
C PRO A 23 3.58 -3.76 -22.65
N PHE A 24 2.61 -4.46 -22.08
CA PHE A 24 1.17 -4.23 -22.19
C PHE A 24 0.68 -4.10 -23.65
N GLY A 25 1.29 -4.86 -24.57
CA GLY A 25 1.01 -4.77 -26.00
C GLY A 25 1.37 -3.41 -26.61
N GLY A 26 2.20 -2.60 -25.95
CA GLY A 26 2.53 -1.23 -26.33
C GLY A 26 1.45 -0.21 -25.98
N ILE A 27 0.59 -0.49 -24.99
CA ILE A 27 -0.33 0.49 -24.41
C ILE A 27 0.39 1.28 -23.33
N THR A 28 0.16 2.59 -23.26
CA THR A 28 0.60 3.40 -22.13
C THR A 28 -0.21 3.03 -20.89
N VAL A 29 0.45 2.47 -19.87
CA VAL A 29 -0.17 2.05 -18.61
C VAL A 29 0.33 2.94 -17.48
N VAL A 30 -0.60 3.38 -16.63
CA VAL A 30 -0.31 4.09 -15.38
C VAL A 30 -0.75 3.21 -14.22
N LEU A 31 0.20 2.82 -13.38
CA LEU A 31 -0.07 2.10 -12.14
C LEU A 31 -0.11 3.11 -11.00
N GLY A 32 -1.21 3.10 -10.25
CA GLY A 32 -1.40 3.96 -9.08
C GLY A 32 -1.42 3.15 -7.79
N GLY A 33 -0.80 3.67 -6.74
CA GLY A 33 -0.83 3.04 -5.43
C GLY A 33 0.06 3.75 -4.42
N ASP A 34 -0.01 3.28 -3.17
CA ASP A 34 0.87 3.70 -2.09
C ASP A 34 1.52 2.45 -1.48
N PHE A 35 2.85 2.34 -1.58
CA PHE A 35 3.61 1.20 -1.06
C PHE A 35 3.71 1.17 0.47
N ARG A 36 3.27 2.23 1.14
CA ARG A 36 3.12 2.28 2.60
C ARG A 36 1.81 1.65 3.07
N GLN A 37 0.94 1.24 2.13
CA GLN A 37 -0.19 0.36 2.42
C GLN A 37 0.29 -1.08 2.60
N ILE A 38 -0.60 -1.94 3.10
CA ILE A 38 -0.29 -3.34 3.36
C ILE A 38 0.12 -4.10 2.09
N LEU A 39 1.00 -5.08 2.27
CA LEU A 39 1.44 -6.00 1.21
C LEU A 39 0.27 -6.88 0.71
N PRO A 40 0.40 -7.51 -0.47
CA PRO A 40 -0.59 -8.49 -0.93
C PRO A 40 -0.76 -9.63 0.09
N VAL A 41 -2.00 -10.05 0.30
CA VAL A 41 -2.30 -11.16 1.20
C VAL A 41 -2.04 -12.48 0.47
N VAL A 42 -1.15 -13.31 1.02
CA VAL A 42 -0.92 -14.69 0.57
C VAL A 42 -1.40 -15.62 1.69
N PRO A 43 -2.52 -16.36 1.52
CA PRO A 43 -3.05 -17.22 2.56
C PRO A 43 -2.03 -18.29 2.97
N LYS A 44 -1.74 -18.37 4.28
CA LYS A 44 -0.71 -19.26 4.86
C LYS A 44 0.71 -19.01 4.29
N GLY A 45 0.92 -17.89 3.61
CA GLY A 45 2.18 -17.57 3.00
C GLY A 45 3.22 -17.13 4.02
N VAL A 46 4.47 -17.54 3.80
CA VAL A 46 5.61 -17.01 4.55
C VAL A 46 6.01 -15.63 4.02
N ARG A 47 6.88 -14.93 4.76
CA ARG A 47 7.30 -13.56 4.43
C ARG A 47 7.85 -13.44 3.01
N GLU A 48 8.63 -14.42 2.58
CA GLU A 48 9.26 -14.48 1.26
C GLU A 48 8.20 -14.53 0.16
N GLU A 49 7.14 -15.32 0.35
CA GLU A 49 6.04 -15.46 -0.61
C GLU A 49 5.22 -14.18 -0.69
N ILE A 50 4.95 -13.54 0.45
CA ILE A 50 4.24 -12.26 0.52
C ILE A 50 5.04 -11.16 -0.22
N VAL A 51 6.35 -11.09 0.01
CA VAL A 51 7.22 -10.14 -0.69
C VAL A 51 7.29 -10.47 -2.18
N ASN A 52 7.39 -11.75 -2.54
CA ASN A 52 7.40 -12.21 -3.94
C ASN A 52 6.09 -11.93 -4.68
N ALA A 53 4.96 -11.88 -3.98
CA ALA A 53 3.66 -11.52 -4.53
C ALA A 53 3.54 -10.01 -4.85
N SER A 54 4.41 -9.17 -4.28
CA SER A 54 4.35 -7.71 -4.46
C SER A 54 4.66 -7.28 -5.89
N LEU A 55 4.08 -6.14 -6.30
CA LEU A 55 4.32 -5.55 -7.61
C LEU A 55 5.81 -5.22 -7.85
N ARG A 56 6.59 -4.96 -6.81
CA ARG A 56 8.05 -4.73 -6.90
C ARG A 56 8.83 -5.96 -7.35
N ARG A 57 8.20 -7.13 -7.40
CA ARG A 57 8.76 -8.41 -7.87
C ARG A 57 8.17 -8.84 -9.22
N PHE A 58 7.50 -7.92 -9.90
CA PHE A 58 7.07 -8.07 -11.28
C PHE A 58 8.28 -7.95 -12.22
N ASP A 59 8.33 -8.78 -13.26
CA ASP A 59 9.51 -8.90 -14.12
C ASP A 59 9.86 -7.60 -14.86
N LEU A 60 8.86 -6.76 -15.17
CA LEU A 60 9.06 -5.46 -15.85
C LEU A 60 9.23 -4.31 -14.87
N TRP A 61 9.45 -4.56 -13.58
CA TRP A 61 9.54 -3.50 -12.58
C TRP A 61 10.62 -2.47 -12.93
N ASP A 62 11.75 -2.93 -13.45
CA ASP A 62 12.87 -2.06 -13.82
C ASP A 62 12.59 -1.21 -15.07
N ASP A 63 11.59 -1.58 -15.87
CA ASP A 63 11.11 -0.78 -17.02
C ASP A 63 10.09 0.30 -16.60
N ILE A 64 9.63 0.29 -15.35
CA ILE A 64 8.62 1.25 -14.85
C ILE A 64 9.29 2.54 -14.39
N CYS A 65 8.85 3.65 -14.97
CA CYS A 65 9.16 4.98 -14.45
C CYS A 65 8.31 5.27 -13.20
N VAL A 66 8.95 5.46 -12.05
CA VAL A 66 8.28 5.79 -10.79
C VAL A 66 8.10 7.29 -10.67
N LEU A 67 6.85 7.73 -10.56
CA LEU A 67 6.47 9.12 -10.31
C LEU A 67 5.87 9.24 -8.90
N THR A 68 6.39 10.16 -8.09
CA THR A 68 5.97 10.36 -6.70
C THR A 68 5.14 11.63 -6.56
N LEU A 69 3.95 11.51 -5.96
CA LEU A 69 3.12 12.64 -5.56
C LEU A 69 3.47 13.03 -4.11
N ASN A 70 3.99 14.25 -3.92
CA ASN A 70 4.45 14.73 -2.61
C ASN A 70 3.45 15.65 -1.89
N LEU A 71 2.41 16.12 -2.59
CA LEU A 71 1.41 17.01 -2.02
C LEU A 71 0.12 16.25 -1.68
N ASN A 72 -0.20 16.15 -0.39
CA ASN A 72 -1.47 15.60 0.05
C ASN A 72 -2.58 16.65 -0.04
N MET A 73 -3.33 16.63 -1.14
CA MET A 73 -4.45 17.56 -1.37
C MET A 73 -5.65 17.36 -0.44
N ARG A 74 -5.70 16.25 0.33
CA ARG A 74 -6.76 16.00 1.33
C ARG A 74 -6.41 16.55 2.71
N LEU A 75 -5.14 16.87 2.95
CA LEU A 75 -4.70 17.37 4.24
C LEU A 75 -5.13 18.84 4.40
N ASN A 76 -5.99 19.10 5.38
CA ASN A 76 -6.28 20.47 5.79
C ASN A 76 -5.16 20.98 6.71
N THR A 77 -4.30 21.85 6.17
CA THR A 77 -3.16 22.43 6.90
C THR A 77 -3.54 23.60 7.80
N THR A 78 -4.79 24.07 7.76
CA THR A 78 -5.26 25.14 8.66
C THR A 78 -5.42 24.66 10.11
N ASP A 79 -5.53 23.34 10.31
CA ASP A 79 -5.59 22.72 11.63
C ASP A 79 -4.23 22.05 11.95
N PRO A 80 -3.44 22.61 12.91
CA PRO A 80 -2.16 22.05 13.30
C PRO A 80 -2.24 20.60 13.81
N ALA A 81 -3.36 20.19 14.40
CA ALA A 81 -3.53 18.82 14.89
C ALA A 81 -3.62 17.81 13.73
N ASN A 82 -4.25 18.20 12.62
CA ASN A 82 -4.32 17.38 11.41
C ASN A 82 -2.95 17.25 10.74
N ALA A 83 -2.18 18.34 10.68
CA ALA A 83 -0.82 18.31 10.16
C ALA A 83 0.07 17.35 10.98
N ALA A 84 0.06 17.49 12.31
CA ALA A 84 0.82 16.61 13.20
C ALA A 84 0.39 15.13 13.08
N PHE A 85 -0.91 14.86 12.95
CA PHE A 85 -1.39 13.49 12.73
C PHE A 85 -0.95 12.92 11.37
N ALA A 86 -0.94 13.74 10.32
CA ALA A 86 -0.46 13.34 9.01
C ALA A 86 1.03 12.96 9.04
N ASP A 87 1.87 13.73 9.73
CA ASP A 87 3.31 13.42 9.89
C ASP A 87 3.52 12.06 10.56
N ILE A 88 2.65 11.72 11.52
CA ILE A 88 2.72 10.42 12.20
C ILE A 88 2.30 9.28 11.28
N LEU A 89 1.24 9.47 10.49
CA LEU A 89 0.85 8.46 9.49
C LEU A 89 1.97 8.24 8.46
N MET A 90 2.68 9.30 8.09
CA MET A 90 3.84 9.21 7.20
C MET A 90 4.97 8.39 7.84
N GLU A 91 5.25 8.62 9.12
CA GLU A 91 6.27 7.88 9.86
C GLU A 91 5.91 6.40 9.99
N VAL A 92 4.69 6.08 10.41
CA VAL A 92 4.19 4.69 10.55
C VAL A 92 4.27 3.94 9.22
N GLY A 93 3.91 4.59 8.11
CA GLY A 93 3.95 3.98 6.79
C GLY A 93 5.37 3.78 6.25
N THR A 94 6.32 4.63 6.62
CA THR A 94 7.69 4.61 6.07
C THR A 94 8.63 3.76 6.91
N ASN A 95 8.54 3.87 8.23
CA ASN A 95 9.38 3.18 9.20
C ASN A 95 8.51 2.38 10.18
N PRO A 96 7.81 1.33 9.71
CA PRO A 96 6.88 0.60 10.55
C PRO A 96 7.61 -0.01 11.75
N GLN A 97 7.11 0.30 12.94
CA GLN A 97 7.54 -0.26 14.22
C GLN A 97 6.48 -1.25 14.72
N GLU A 98 6.89 -2.24 15.50
CA GLU A 98 5.97 -3.20 16.13
C GLU A 98 5.04 -2.51 17.15
N VAL A 99 5.57 -1.47 17.82
CA VAL A 99 4.81 -0.63 18.76
C VAL A 99 4.89 0.81 18.30
N VAL A 100 3.73 1.41 18.06
CA VAL A 100 3.59 2.82 17.66
C VAL A 100 3.03 3.61 18.84
N GLN A 101 3.72 4.68 19.24
CA GLN A 101 3.16 5.63 20.20
C GLN A 101 2.18 6.55 19.48
N LEU A 102 0.93 6.53 19.93
CA LEU A 102 -0.11 7.41 19.41
C LEU A 102 -0.05 8.76 20.13
N PRO A 103 -0.26 9.88 19.41
CA PRO A 103 -0.46 11.18 20.04
C PRO A 103 -1.57 11.15 21.08
N SER A 104 -1.38 11.94 22.13
CA SER A 104 -2.42 12.26 23.10
C SER A 104 -3.67 12.89 22.47
N THR A 105 -3.56 13.45 21.27
CA THR A 105 -4.68 14.02 20.50
C THR A 105 -5.55 12.96 19.80
N ILE A 106 -5.06 11.73 19.64
CA ILE A 106 -5.88 10.61 19.16
C ILE A 106 -6.74 10.13 20.33
N GLY A 107 -8.01 10.55 20.33
CA GLY A 107 -8.99 10.16 21.34
C GLY A 107 -9.29 8.67 21.31
N LEU A 108 -8.44 7.86 21.95
CA LEU A 108 -8.76 6.48 22.25
C LEU A 108 -9.87 6.49 23.30
N ARG A 109 -11.10 6.16 22.90
CA ARG A 109 -12.13 5.78 23.88
C ARG A 109 -11.62 4.54 24.60
N SER A 110 -11.28 4.67 25.87
CA SER A 110 -11.03 3.53 26.74
C SER A 110 -12.28 2.66 26.73
N ARG A 111 -12.24 1.55 25.98
CA ARG A 111 -13.18 0.47 26.24
C ARG A 111 -12.67 -0.23 27.49
N SER A 112 -13.19 0.18 28.65
CA SER A 112 -13.17 -0.67 29.83
C SER A 112 -13.90 -1.95 29.45
N LEU A 113 -13.15 -3.00 29.14
CA LEU A 113 -13.70 -4.35 29.13
C LEU A 113 -13.91 -4.71 30.61
N GLU A 114 -14.99 -4.19 31.19
CA GLU A 114 -15.57 -4.82 32.37
C GLU A 114 -16.09 -6.17 31.87
N ALA A 115 -15.27 -7.18 32.05
CA ALA A 115 -15.73 -8.55 32.01
C ALA A 115 -16.89 -8.63 33.01
N GLN A 116 -18.12 -8.71 32.50
CA GLN A 116 -19.26 -9.21 33.26
C GLN A 116 -18.93 -10.65 33.65
N LYS A 117 -18.23 -10.79 34.78
CA LYS A 117 -18.32 -11.96 35.64
C LYS A 117 -19.59 -11.75 36.46
N ASP A 118 -20.72 -12.16 35.91
CA ASP A 118 -21.93 -12.37 36.71
C ASP A 118 -22.60 -13.66 36.23
N GLN A 119 -22.47 -14.65 37.12
CA GLN A 119 -23.38 -15.73 37.49
C GLN A 119 -23.91 -16.74 36.47
#